data_AF-A0A1A8JR49-F1
#
_entry.id   AF-A0A1A8JR49-F1
#
_cell.length_a   1.000
_cell.length_b   1.000
_cell.length_c   1.000
_cell.angle_alpha   90.00
_cell.angle_beta   90.00
_cell.angle_gamma   90.00
#
_symmetry.space_group_name_H-M   'P 1'
#
loop_
_entity.id
_entity.type
_entity.pdbx_description
1 polymer ?
#
loop_
_entity_poly.entity_id
_entity_poly.type
_entity_poly.pdbx_seq_one_letter_code
_entity_poly.pdbx_strand_id
1 'polypeptide(L)'
;MSSLDQNHSGCRDKTTVAGDSSDIHELAKQPLQGLKLASHAVLEEAQQSGRVICSKCGGSRMFFCYTCCSLVGVGVQDIPITKLPLKIDIIKHPNETDGKSTAVHAKILAPNDVTIYTYPCIPEFEREKVVLVFPGPQAVSVQDMLHCLRDRSNSRSQNHFDEPCPKKLKTERVEGATHTDITPESGTPDETESLESRMSPLQRVVFIDSTWNQTNRISSDERLQGFVQVELKTRKTCFWRSQKGKPDTYLSTIEAIYYFLKDFHQHCLSLEYKGEYDNLLFFYSYLHSVVNKAKISAGKC
;
A
#
# COMPACT_ATOMS: atom_id res chain seq x y z
N MET A 1 4.90 29.05 -73.85
CA MET A 1 3.87 29.89 -74.48
C MET A 1 3.51 31.00 -73.51
N SER A 2 3.75 32.25 -73.93
CA SER A 2 3.18 33.53 -73.46
C SER A 2 3.23 33.89 -71.95
N SER A 3 4.12 34.83 -71.59
CA SER A 3 3.81 36.27 -71.35
C SER A 3 2.46 36.58 -70.67
N LEU A 4 2.26 37.43 -69.65
CA LEU A 4 2.94 38.63 -69.14
C LEU A 4 2.37 39.05 -67.76
N ASP A 5 3.17 39.83 -67.04
CA ASP A 5 2.87 41.04 -66.26
C ASP A 5 2.20 41.08 -64.87
N GLN A 6 2.82 41.98 -64.11
CA GLN A 6 2.65 42.43 -62.73
C GLN A 6 1.43 43.36 -62.56
N ASN A 7 0.82 43.41 -61.37
CA ASN A 7 0.69 44.67 -60.61
C ASN A 7 0.03 44.53 -59.21
N HIS A 8 0.66 45.28 -58.28
CA HIS A 8 0.25 45.84 -56.99
C HIS A 8 -1.15 45.62 -56.38
N SER A 9 -1.22 45.38 -55.06
CA SER A 9 -1.75 46.34 -54.07
C SER A 9 -1.87 45.79 -52.61
N GLY A 10 -1.33 46.56 -51.65
CA GLY A 10 -2.03 47.05 -50.45
C GLY A 10 -2.59 46.11 -49.36
N CYS A 11 -1.79 45.91 -48.30
CA CYS A 11 -2.07 46.14 -46.87
C CYS A 11 -3.47 45.92 -46.21
N ARG A 12 -3.41 45.21 -45.06
CA ARG A 12 -4.11 45.39 -43.75
C ARG A 12 -5.09 44.32 -43.25
N ASP A 13 -4.68 43.77 -42.10
CA ASP A 13 -5.43 43.44 -40.88
C ASP A 13 -6.71 42.62 -40.97
N LYS A 14 -6.59 41.36 -40.54
CA LYS A 14 -7.67 40.65 -39.85
C LYS A 14 -7.14 39.97 -38.58
N THR A 15 -7.32 40.72 -37.49
CA THR A 15 -7.69 40.31 -36.13
C THR A 15 -7.56 38.83 -35.81
N THR A 16 -6.51 38.50 -35.05
CA THR A 16 -6.37 37.29 -34.25
C THR A 16 -7.41 37.31 -33.12
N VAL A 17 -8.38 36.40 -33.18
CA VAL A 17 -9.23 36.07 -32.04
C VAL A 17 -8.45 35.10 -31.17
N ALA A 18 -7.99 35.57 -30.02
CA ALA A 18 -7.44 34.75 -28.96
C ALA A 18 -8.57 33.87 -28.39
N GLY A 19 -8.52 32.57 -28.65
CA GLY A 19 -9.28 31.59 -27.92
C GLY A 19 -8.48 31.17 -26.68
N ASP A 20 -9.05 31.41 -25.50
CA ASP A 20 -8.56 30.93 -24.21
C ASP A 20 -8.42 29.40 -24.22
N SER A 21 -7.23 28.90 -24.54
CA SER A 21 -6.78 27.59 -24.06
C SER A 21 -6.29 27.80 -22.63
N SER A 22 -7.25 27.77 -21.71
CA SER A 22 -6.96 27.43 -20.31
C SER A 22 -6.83 25.90 -20.21
N ASP A 23 -5.92 25.33 -21.00
CA ASP A 23 -5.33 24.04 -20.69
C ASP A 23 -4.44 24.28 -19.47
N ILE A 24 -5.06 24.13 -18.29
CA ILE A 24 -4.33 23.89 -17.05
C ILE A 24 -3.55 22.59 -17.29
N HIS A 25 -2.33 22.75 -17.81
CA HIS A 25 -1.27 21.78 -17.62
C HIS A 25 -1.15 21.59 -16.12
N GLU A 26 -1.85 20.58 -15.61
CA GLU A 26 -1.61 20.01 -14.30
C GLU A 26 -0.17 19.53 -14.35
N LEU A 27 0.75 20.42 -13.91
CA LEU A 27 2.17 20.15 -13.75
C LEU A 27 2.26 18.82 -13.02
N ALA A 28 2.67 17.78 -13.75
CA ALA A 28 2.77 16.43 -13.21
C ALA A 28 3.63 16.51 -11.95
N LYS A 29 2.99 16.43 -10.78
CA LYS A 29 3.66 16.47 -9.48
C LYS A 29 4.77 15.44 -9.52
N GLN A 30 5.97 15.81 -9.10
CA GLN A 30 7.06 14.86 -9.08
C GLN A 30 6.66 13.65 -8.21
N PRO A 31 7.00 12.41 -8.62
CA PRO A 31 6.66 11.24 -7.83
C PRO A 31 7.14 11.39 -6.38
N LEU A 32 6.32 10.97 -5.42
CA LEU A 32 6.61 11.06 -3.98
C LEU A 32 6.64 12.48 -3.38
N GLN A 33 6.16 13.50 -4.09
CA GLN A 33 6.07 14.87 -3.57
C GLN A 33 4.97 14.99 -2.50
N GLY A 34 5.25 15.73 -1.42
CA GLY A 34 4.30 16.03 -0.35
C GLY A 34 4.21 14.98 0.76
N LEU A 35 5.08 13.96 0.76
CA LEU A 35 5.20 13.02 1.87
C LEU A 35 5.82 13.69 3.11
N LYS A 36 5.25 13.42 4.29
CA LYS A 36 5.78 13.81 5.59
C LYS A 36 6.75 12.75 6.12
N LEU A 37 7.93 12.71 5.51
CA LEU A 37 8.98 11.77 5.89
C LEU A 37 9.84 12.31 7.04
N ALA A 38 10.35 11.40 7.87
CA ALA A 38 11.48 11.69 8.74
C ALA A 38 12.72 12.07 7.91
N SER A 39 13.66 12.78 8.53
CA SER A 39 14.91 13.21 7.88
C SER A 39 15.73 12.01 7.40
N HIS A 40 16.27 12.10 6.18
CA HIS A 40 17.18 11.09 5.63
C HIS A 40 18.64 11.27 6.05
N ALA A 41 18.97 12.22 6.93
CA ALA A 41 20.34 12.54 7.32
C ALA A 41 21.16 11.30 7.77
N VAL A 42 20.55 10.40 8.55
CA VAL A 42 21.19 9.13 8.97
C VAL A 42 21.56 8.23 7.79
N LEU A 43 20.74 8.22 6.73
CA LEU A 43 21.04 7.45 5.51
C LEU A 43 22.13 8.12 4.68
N GLU A 44 22.21 9.45 4.69
CA GLU A 44 23.27 10.19 4.02
C GLU A 44 24.64 9.96 4.68
N GLU A 45 24.69 9.97 6.01
CA GLU A 45 25.90 9.65 6.78
C GLU A 45 26.33 8.19 6.58
N ALA A 46 25.38 7.24 6.64
CA ALA A 46 25.67 5.84 6.40
C ALA A 46 26.17 5.60 4.96
N GLN A 47 25.62 6.31 3.97
CA GLN A 47 26.08 6.23 2.59
C GLN A 47 27.54 6.69 2.43
N GLN A 48 27.97 7.71 3.18
CA GLN A 48 29.36 8.19 3.19
C GLN A 48 30.30 7.19 3.87
N SER A 49 29.82 6.56 4.95
CA SER A 49 30.57 5.54 5.70
C SER A 49 30.72 4.22 4.94
N GLY A 50 29.84 3.97 3.95
CA GLY A 50 29.90 2.81 3.09
C GLY A 50 29.27 1.56 3.69
N ARG A 51 29.46 0.43 3.01
CA ARG A 51 28.81 -0.82 3.40
C ARG A 51 29.45 -1.45 4.63
N VAL A 52 28.62 -2.01 5.49
CA VAL A 52 29.04 -2.78 6.67
C VAL A 52 28.51 -4.21 6.62
N ILE A 53 29.09 -5.09 7.43
CA ILE A 53 28.75 -6.52 7.48
C ILE A 53 27.58 -6.75 8.42
N CYS A 54 26.53 -7.42 7.93
CA CYS A 54 25.42 -7.89 8.75
C CYS A 54 25.91 -8.93 9.76
N SER A 55 25.70 -8.69 11.06
CA SER A 55 26.12 -9.60 12.14
C SER A 55 25.39 -10.95 12.13
N LYS A 56 24.22 -11.04 11.50
CA LYS A 56 23.41 -12.27 11.45
C LYS A 56 23.80 -13.21 10.31
N CYS A 57 24.01 -12.70 9.10
CA CYS A 57 24.28 -13.52 7.91
C CYS A 57 25.63 -13.25 7.22
N GLY A 58 26.44 -12.32 7.73
CA GLY A 58 27.73 -11.95 7.12
C GLY A 58 27.62 -11.15 5.82
N GLY A 59 26.41 -10.83 5.34
CA GLY A 59 26.22 -10.08 4.10
C GLY A 59 26.66 -8.62 4.21
N SER A 60 27.43 -8.12 3.24
CA SER A 60 27.74 -6.69 3.09
C SER A 60 26.52 -5.90 2.63
N ARG A 61 26.09 -4.90 3.42
CA ARG A 61 24.87 -4.12 3.23
C ARG A 61 25.12 -2.65 3.59
N MET A 62 24.23 -1.76 3.14
CA MET A 62 24.35 -0.31 3.41
C MET A 62 23.53 0.12 4.62
N PHE A 63 22.19 0.04 4.53
CA PHE A 63 21.25 0.52 5.58
C PHE A 63 20.50 -0.61 6.29
N PHE A 64 20.32 -1.73 5.59
CA PHE A 64 19.57 -2.87 6.09
C PHE A 64 19.94 -4.16 5.37
N CYS A 65 19.78 -5.27 6.06
CA CYS A 65 19.90 -6.60 5.49
C CYS A 65 18.55 -7.08 4.98
N TYR A 66 18.43 -7.18 3.65
CA TYR A 66 17.26 -7.75 2.98
C TYR A 66 17.02 -9.24 3.23
N THR A 67 18.01 -9.97 3.77
CA THR A 67 17.89 -11.40 4.11
C THR A 67 17.44 -11.59 5.55
N CYS A 68 18.00 -10.81 6.48
CA CYS A 68 17.69 -10.92 7.91
C CYS A 68 16.58 -9.97 8.38
N CYS A 69 16.06 -9.13 7.48
CA CYS A 69 15.09 -8.08 7.76
C CYS A 69 15.47 -7.22 8.96
N SER A 70 16.73 -6.78 9.03
CA SER A 70 17.28 -6.01 10.14
C SER A 70 18.08 -4.81 9.66
N LEU A 71 18.13 -3.76 10.47
CA LEU A 71 18.97 -2.59 10.23
C LEU A 71 20.46 -2.99 10.26
N VAL A 72 21.24 -2.29 9.45
CA VAL A 72 22.69 -2.49 9.28
C VAL A 72 23.30 -1.14 8.95
N GLY A 73 24.34 -0.69 9.66
CA GLY A 73 25.00 0.60 9.38
C GLY A 73 24.23 1.83 9.87
N VAL A 74 23.07 1.65 10.51
CA VAL A 74 22.25 2.72 11.11
C VAL A 74 21.70 2.26 12.47
N GLY A 75 21.44 3.21 13.37
CA GLY A 75 20.86 2.95 14.69
C GLY A 75 19.35 2.72 14.64
N VAL A 76 18.82 1.92 15.56
CA VAL A 76 17.37 1.64 15.63
C VAL A 76 16.57 2.89 15.99
N GLN A 77 17.14 3.74 16.84
CA GLN A 77 16.56 5.01 17.27
C GLN A 77 16.49 6.08 16.17
N ASP A 78 17.29 5.94 15.12
CA ASP A 78 17.41 6.93 14.05
C ASP A 78 16.46 6.63 12.87
N ILE A 79 15.79 5.48 12.91
CA ILE A 79 14.89 5.02 11.85
C ILE A 79 13.44 5.12 12.33
N PRO A 80 12.53 5.73 11.54
CA PRO A 80 11.14 5.86 11.96
C PRO A 80 10.46 4.48 12.06
N ILE A 81 9.63 4.32 13.09
CA ILE A 81 8.74 3.17 13.25
C ILE A 81 7.31 3.62 13.02
N THR A 82 6.61 2.91 12.15
CA THR A 82 5.22 3.16 11.75
C THR A 82 4.31 2.08 12.33
N LYS A 83 3.31 2.49 13.11
CA LYS A 83 2.23 1.61 13.57
C LYS A 83 1.14 1.54 12.49
N LEU A 84 0.69 0.34 12.15
CA LEU A 84 -0.31 0.13 11.09
C LEU A 84 -1.70 -0.14 11.68
N PRO A 85 -2.78 0.21 10.96
CA PRO A 85 -4.15 -0.06 11.39
C PRO A 85 -4.55 -1.53 11.19
N LEU A 86 -3.76 -2.31 10.45
CA LEU A 86 -4.03 -3.69 10.07
C LEU A 86 -2.73 -4.50 10.11
N LYS A 87 -2.84 -5.81 10.34
CA LYS A 87 -1.72 -6.73 10.14
C LYS A 87 -1.49 -6.96 8.65
N ILE A 88 -0.23 -6.99 8.25
CA ILE A 88 0.19 -7.20 6.87
C ILE A 88 1.03 -8.46 6.79
N ASP A 89 0.61 -9.38 5.94
CA ASP A 89 1.37 -10.57 5.61
C ASP A 89 1.84 -10.51 4.16
N ILE A 90 3.13 -10.68 3.95
CA ILE A 90 3.75 -10.67 2.63
C ILE A 90 4.18 -12.09 2.28
N ILE A 91 3.60 -12.66 1.23
CA ILE A 91 4.02 -13.95 0.69
C ILE A 91 5.06 -13.70 -0.40
N LYS A 92 6.34 -13.90 -0.05
CA LYS A 92 7.48 -13.67 -0.91
C LYS A 92 7.82 -14.92 -1.73
N HIS A 93 7.99 -14.74 -3.04
CA HIS A 93 8.45 -15.82 -3.91
C HIS A 93 9.93 -16.15 -3.63
N PRO A 94 10.33 -17.44 -3.55
CA PRO A 94 11.70 -17.82 -3.19
C PRO A 94 12.75 -17.37 -4.21
N ASN A 95 12.35 -17.21 -5.47
CA ASN A 95 13.24 -16.72 -6.53
C ASN A 95 13.20 -15.19 -6.71
N GLU A 96 12.44 -14.47 -5.88
CA GLU A 96 12.48 -13.00 -5.89
C GLU A 96 13.83 -12.54 -5.32
N THR A 97 14.54 -11.70 -6.08
CA THR A 97 15.88 -11.26 -5.65
C THR A 97 15.78 -10.33 -4.46
N ASP A 98 16.29 -10.75 -3.29
CA ASP A 98 16.14 -9.98 -2.05
C ASP A 98 16.64 -8.53 -2.17
N GLY A 99 17.76 -8.31 -2.87
CA GLY A 99 18.30 -6.96 -3.10
C GLY A 99 17.45 -6.07 -4.00
N LYS A 100 16.39 -6.59 -4.63
CA LYS A 100 15.40 -5.86 -5.44
C LYS A 100 14.04 -5.73 -4.75
N SER A 101 13.71 -6.65 -3.84
CA SER A 101 12.47 -6.63 -3.07
C SER A 101 12.38 -5.38 -2.19
N THR A 102 11.21 -4.75 -2.20
CA THR A 102 10.89 -3.63 -1.31
C THR A 102 10.05 -4.08 -0.11
N ALA A 103 9.69 -5.36 -0.01
CA ALA A 103 8.96 -5.92 1.13
C ALA A 103 9.71 -5.71 2.47
N VAL A 104 11.04 -5.78 2.43
CA VAL A 104 11.87 -5.59 3.63
C VAL A 104 11.74 -4.18 4.23
N HIS A 105 11.40 -3.16 3.42
CA HIS A 105 11.14 -1.82 3.94
C HIS A 105 9.98 -1.85 4.93
N ALA A 106 8.86 -2.49 4.54
CA ALA A 106 7.68 -2.63 5.41
C ALA A 106 8.02 -3.38 6.70
N LYS A 107 8.78 -4.49 6.61
CA LYS A 107 9.15 -5.26 7.80
C LYS A 107 10.03 -4.48 8.78
N ILE A 108 10.94 -3.65 8.28
CA ILE A 108 11.83 -2.85 9.13
C ILE A 108 11.08 -1.67 9.75
N LEU A 109 10.24 -1.00 8.97
CA LEU A 109 9.55 0.23 9.37
C LEU A 109 8.30 -0.05 10.20
N ALA A 110 7.68 -1.24 10.08
CA ALA A 110 6.51 -1.65 10.86
C ALA A 110 6.68 -3.08 11.40
N PRO A 111 7.69 -3.34 12.26
CA PRO A 111 8.11 -4.70 12.63
C PRO A 111 7.05 -5.50 13.39
N ASN A 112 6.16 -4.82 14.12
CA ASN A 112 5.09 -5.42 14.91
C ASN A 112 3.85 -5.76 14.08
N ASP A 113 3.69 -5.16 12.90
CA ASP A 113 2.48 -5.25 12.10
C ASP A 113 2.70 -5.97 10.77
N VAL A 114 3.95 -6.11 10.33
CA VAL A 114 4.31 -6.77 9.06
C VAL A 114 5.02 -8.10 9.32
N THR A 115 4.59 -9.16 8.65
CA THR A 115 5.29 -10.46 8.60
C THR A 115 5.59 -10.84 7.16
N ILE A 116 6.77 -11.40 6.91
CA ILE A 116 7.18 -11.90 5.60
C ILE A 116 7.31 -13.41 5.69
N TYR A 117 6.62 -14.12 4.81
CA TYR A 117 6.72 -15.57 4.64
C TYR A 117 7.32 -15.89 3.29
N THR A 118 8.19 -16.91 3.22
CA THR A 118 8.72 -17.40 1.96
C THR A 118 7.87 -18.56 1.44
N TYR A 119 7.31 -18.41 0.25
CA TYR A 119 6.54 -19.46 -0.43
C TYR A 119 7.37 -20.74 -0.57
N PRO A 120 6.83 -21.94 -0.27
CA PRO A 120 5.41 -22.27 -0.10
C PRO A 120 4.84 -22.15 1.32
N CYS A 121 5.55 -21.52 2.26
CA CYS A 121 5.04 -21.29 3.61
C CYS A 121 4.00 -20.16 3.58
N ILE A 122 2.71 -20.51 3.59
CA ILE A 122 1.59 -19.57 3.71
C ILE A 122 0.88 -19.93 5.03
N PRO A 123 0.66 -18.96 5.93
CA PRO A 123 -0.04 -19.23 7.19
C PRO A 123 -1.52 -19.53 6.94
N GLU A 124 -2.19 -20.09 7.94
CA GLU A 124 -3.64 -20.28 7.90
C GLU A 124 -4.35 -18.95 8.19
N PHE A 125 -5.42 -18.68 7.44
CA PHE A 125 -6.17 -17.43 7.54
C PHE A 125 -7.67 -17.69 7.75
N GLU A 126 -8.28 -16.88 8.61
CA GLU A 126 -9.74 -16.73 8.66
C GLU A 126 -10.20 -15.89 7.46
N ARG A 127 -10.80 -16.57 6.46
CA ARG A 127 -11.14 -15.99 5.14
C ARG A 127 -12.01 -14.75 5.22
N GLU A 128 -12.84 -14.66 6.25
CA GLU A 128 -13.78 -13.55 6.50
C GLU A 128 -13.10 -12.30 7.05
N LYS A 129 -11.85 -12.41 7.51
CA LYS A 129 -11.10 -11.34 8.18
C LYS A 129 -9.85 -10.92 7.39
N VAL A 130 -9.69 -11.43 6.17
CA VAL A 130 -8.51 -11.21 5.33
C VAL A 130 -8.89 -10.81 3.92
N VAL A 131 -8.10 -9.91 3.32
CA VAL A 131 -8.14 -9.60 1.90
C VAL A 131 -6.78 -9.85 1.25
N LEU A 132 -6.78 -10.11 -0.06
CA LEU A 132 -5.59 -10.20 -0.88
C LEU A 132 -5.51 -8.97 -1.78
N VAL A 133 -4.42 -8.21 -1.69
CA VAL A 133 -4.15 -7.14 -2.67
C VAL A 133 -3.50 -7.75 -3.90
N PHE A 134 -4.32 -7.99 -4.92
CA PHE A 134 -3.90 -8.56 -6.19
C PHE A 134 -4.92 -8.22 -7.29
N PRO A 135 -4.47 -7.76 -8.48
CA PRO A 135 -5.37 -7.47 -9.59
C PRO A 135 -6.00 -8.77 -10.12
N GLY A 136 -7.29 -8.72 -10.45
CA GLY A 136 -8.02 -9.87 -10.94
C GLY A 136 -9.39 -9.50 -11.52
N PRO A 137 -10.01 -10.38 -12.32
CA PRO A 137 -11.28 -10.09 -12.98
C PRO A 137 -12.44 -9.86 -11.99
N GLN A 138 -12.32 -10.37 -10.76
CA GLN A 138 -13.29 -10.21 -9.67
C GLN A 138 -12.75 -9.31 -8.55
N ALA A 139 -11.66 -8.58 -8.79
CA ALA A 139 -11.09 -7.70 -7.79
C ALA A 139 -11.95 -6.45 -7.58
N VAL A 140 -12.13 -6.08 -6.32
CA VAL A 140 -12.94 -4.93 -5.90
C VAL A 140 -12.06 -3.75 -5.49
N SER A 141 -12.66 -2.59 -5.29
CA SER A 141 -11.96 -1.42 -4.77
C SER A 141 -11.70 -1.56 -3.25
N VAL A 142 -10.79 -0.75 -2.72
CA VAL A 142 -10.57 -0.66 -1.25
C VAL A 142 -11.85 -0.19 -0.55
N GLN A 143 -12.65 0.67 -1.18
CA GLN A 143 -13.92 1.16 -0.63
C GLN A 143 -14.96 0.04 -0.49
N ASP A 144 -15.02 -0.88 -1.45
CA ASP A 144 -16.07 -1.91 -1.51
C ASP A 144 -15.69 -3.20 -0.75
N MET A 145 -14.41 -3.38 -0.40
CA MET A 145 -13.93 -4.64 0.17
C MET A 145 -14.60 -5.01 1.51
N LEU A 146 -14.89 -4.01 2.36
CA LEU A 146 -15.51 -4.26 3.67
C LEU A 146 -16.96 -4.75 3.52
N HIS A 147 -17.68 -4.25 2.53
CA HIS A 147 -19.01 -4.75 2.19
C HIS A 147 -18.94 -6.21 1.75
N CYS A 148 -18.01 -6.53 0.85
CA CYS A 148 -17.80 -7.90 0.35
C CYS A 148 -17.47 -8.90 1.47
N LEU A 149 -16.70 -8.50 2.48
CA LEU A 149 -16.39 -9.35 3.64
C LEU A 149 -17.62 -9.60 4.51
N ARG A 150 -18.45 -8.57 4.73
CA ARG A 150 -19.69 -8.69 5.52
C ARG A 150 -20.71 -9.58 4.84
N ASP A 151 -20.92 -9.43 3.52
CA ASP A 151 -21.85 -10.28 2.76
C ASP A 151 -21.47 -11.75 2.83
N ARG A 152 -20.17 -12.04 2.70
CA ARG A 152 -19.65 -13.41 2.79
C ARG A 152 -19.86 -14.00 4.17
N SER A 153 -19.63 -13.22 5.23
CA SER A 153 -19.88 -13.64 6.62
C SER A 153 -21.36 -13.97 6.86
N ASN A 154 -22.27 -13.16 6.31
CA ASN A 154 -23.71 -13.37 6.43
C ASN A 154 -24.22 -14.58 5.64
N SER A 155 -23.72 -14.78 4.40
CA SER A 155 -24.11 -15.92 3.56
C SER A 155 -23.74 -17.28 4.15
N ARG A 156 -22.61 -17.38 4.87
CA ARG A 156 -22.23 -18.62 5.57
C ARG A 156 -23.08 -18.86 6.82
N SER A 157 -23.54 -17.79 7.47
CA SER A 157 -24.41 -17.87 8.65
C SER A 157 -25.85 -18.32 8.32
N GLN A 158 -26.30 -18.12 7.07
CA GLN A 158 -27.61 -18.58 6.60
C GLN A 158 -27.63 -20.05 6.13
N ASN A 159 -26.49 -20.66 5.82
CA ASN A 159 -26.41 -22.05 5.34
C ASN A 159 -26.42 -23.11 6.46
N HIS A 160 -26.78 -22.74 7.69
CA HIS A 160 -26.79 -23.65 8.83
C HIS A 160 -28.08 -23.58 9.65
N PHE A 161 -29.27 -23.46 9.04
CA PHE A 161 -30.56 -23.82 9.67
C PHE A 161 -31.67 -23.96 8.60
N ASP A 162 -31.77 -25.12 7.98
CA ASP A 162 -33.05 -25.64 7.48
C ASP A 162 -33.48 -26.77 8.42
N GLU A 163 -34.04 -26.43 9.58
CA GLU A 163 -34.93 -27.33 10.32
C GLU A 163 -36.10 -26.53 10.90
N PRO A 164 -37.37 -26.95 10.72
CA PRO A 164 -38.52 -26.10 10.96
C PRO A 164 -38.85 -25.94 12.45
N CYS A 165 -39.10 -24.69 12.82
CA CYS A 165 -39.52 -24.20 14.14
C CYS A 165 -40.86 -24.79 14.62
N PRO A 166 -40.99 -25.19 15.91
CA PRO A 166 -42.28 -25.25 16.60
C PRO A 166 -42.51 -24.02 17.49
N LYS A 167 -43.78 -23.62 17.54
CA LYS A 167 -44.34 -22.37 18.06
C LYS A 167 -44.34 -22.24 19.60
N LYS A 168 -44.09 -20.99 20.04
CA LYS A 168 -44.66 -20.23 21.20
C LYS A 168 -44.44 -20.73 22.64
N LEU A 169 -43.87 -19.86 23.50
CA LEU A 169 -44.60 -19.30 24.65
C LEU A 169 -44.00 -17.98 25.18
N LYS A 170 -44.90 -17.04 25.48
CA LYS A 170 -44.72 -15.75 26.17
C LYS A 170 -44.37 -16.02 27.64
N THR A 171 -43.45 -15.26 28.27
CA THR A 171 -43.56 -14.80 29.69
C THR A 171 -42.54 -13.68 29.98
N GLU A 172 -43.11 -12.51 30.27
CA GLU A 172 -42.82 -11.43 31.22
C GLU A 172 -41.40 -11.01 31.68
N ARG A 173 -41.30 -9.67 31.82
CA ARG A 173 -40.27 -8.84 32.43
C ARG A 173 -40.13 -9.12 33.93
N VAL A 174 -38.90 -9.05 34.45
CA VAL A 174 -38.63 -8.55 35.82
C VAL A 174 -37.35 -7.71 35.79
N GLU A 175 -37.49 -6.49 36.30
CA GLU A 175 -36.43 -5.53 36.60
C GLU A 175 -35.64 -5.95 37.85
N GLY A 176 -34.34 -5.66 37.90
CA GLY A 176 -33.53 -5.84 39.10
C GLY A 176 -32.19 -5.12 38.99
N ALA A 177 -32.13 -3.92 39.56
CA ALA A 177 -30.95 -3.07 39.66
C ALA A 177 -29.97 -3.55 40.76
N THR A 178 -28.66 -3.36 40.56
CA THR A 178 -27.78 -2.84 41.63
C THR A 178 -26.47 -2.27 41.07
N HIS A 179 -26.14 -1.07 41.53
CA HIS A 179 -24.94 -0.31 41.27
C HIS A 179 -23.73 -0.88 42.04
N THR A 180 -22.50 -0.71 41.53
CA THR A 180 -21.37 -0.19 42.33
C THR A 180 -20.17 0.20 41.44
N ASP A 181 -19.91 1.50 41.47
CA ASP A 181 -18.64 2.23 41.50
C ASP A 181 -17.53 2.08 40.44
N ILE A 182 -17.27 3.27 39.91
CA ILE A 182 -16.30 3.72 38.92
C ILE A 182 -14.95 3.97 39.60
N THR A 183 -13.85 3.63 38.94
CA THR A 183 -12.60 4.40 39.06
C THR A 183 -12.06 4.60 37.63
N PRO A 184 -11.83 5.84 37.16
CA PRO A 184 -11.54 6.10 35.76
C PRO A 184 -10.03 6.10 35.51
N GLU A 185 -9.54 5.10 34.79
CA GLU A 185 -8.24 5.20 34.12
C GLU A 185 -8.40 5.90 32.78
N SER A 186 -7.65 6.99 32.64
CA SER A 186 -7.70 7.95 31.55
C SER A 186 -7.09 7.41 30.26
N GLY A 187 -7.95 6.98 29.35
CA GLY A 187 -7.72 6.88 27.91
C GLY A 187 -9.09 6.78 27.26
N THR A 188 -9.43 7.65 26.30
CA THR A 188 -10.76 7.72 25.68
C THR A 188 -11.11 6.39 24.99
N PRO A 189 -12.00 5.54 25.55
CA PRO A 189 -12.34 4.23 24.96
C PRO A 189 -13.18 4.39 23.69
N ASP A 190 -13.96 5.47 23.63
CA ASP A 190 -15.03 5.71 22.67
C ASP A 190 -14.55 5.80 21.20
N GLU A 191 -13.40 6.43 20.95
CA GLU A 191 -12.86 6.55 19.59
C GLU A 191 -12.28 5.22 19.06
N THR A 192 -11.63 4.46 19.94
CA THR A 192 -10.95 3.20 19.58
C THR A 192 -11.97 2.11 19.26
N GLU A 193 -13.03 1.98 20.08
CA GLU A 193 -14.14 1.05 19.81
C GLU A 193 -14.88 1.41 18.51
N SER A 194 -15.06 2.71 18.22
CA SER A 194 -15.69 3.16 16.96
C SER A 194 -14.87 2.77 15.72
N LEU A 195 -13.54 2.84 15.79
CA LEU A 195 -12.63 2.50 14.69
C LEU A 195 -12.59 0.99 14.43
N GLU A 196 -12.55 0.20 15.49
CA GLU A 196 -12.60 -1.27 15.41
C GLU A 196 -13.92 -1.74 14.77
N SER A 197 -15.05 -1.12 15.15
CA SER A 197 -16.33 -1.41 14.52
C SER A 197 -16.35 -1.09 13.01
N ARG A 198 -15.59 -0.08 12.57
CA ARG A 198 -15.58 0.34 11.15
C ARG A 198 -14.74 -0.56 10.28
N MET A 199 -13.63 -1.07 10.80
CA MET A 199 -12.79 -2.04 10.08
C MET A 199 -13.34 -3.47 10.13
N SER A 200 -14.18 -3.80 11.12
CA SER A 200 -14.75 -5.14 11.27
C SER A 200 -15.48 -5.60 9.99
N PRO A 201 -15.22 -6.82 9.49
CA PRO A 201 -14.41 -7.89 10.12
C PRO A 201 -12.92 -7.91 9.75
N LEU A 202 -12.42 -6.95 8.97
CA LEU A 202 -11.05 -6.97 8.45
C LEU A 202 -10.00 -6.83 9.56
N GLN A 203 -9.07 -7.79 9.61
CA GLN A 203 -7.93 -7.77 10.53
C GLN A 203 -6.59 -7.79 9.80
N ARG A 204 -6.56 -8.35 8.59
CA ARG A 204 -5.31 -8.67 7.89
C ARG A 204 -5.37 -8.45 6.39
N VAL A 205 -4.25 -8.07 5.81
CA VAL A 205 -4.09 -7.86 4.38
C VAL A 205 -2.89 -8.66 3.89
N VAL A 206 -3.08 -9.41 2.82
CA VAL A 206 -2.04 -10.22 2.20
C VAL A 206 -1.53 -9.53 0.93
N PHE A 207 -0.21 -9.47 0.78
CA PHE A 207 0.48 -9.00 -0.41
C PHE A 207 1.39 -10.12 -0.95
N ILE A 208 1.67 -10.07 -2.26
CA ILE A 208 2.59 -11.02 -2.92
C ILE A 208 3.85 -10.26 -3.34
N ASP A 209 5.01 -10.66 -2.81
CA ASP A 209 6.32 -10.09 -3.21
C ASP A 209 7.00 -11.01 -4.23
N SER A 210 6.87 -10.66 -5.50
CA SER A 210 7.46 -11.42 -6.60
C SER A 210 7.56 -10.58 -7.87
N THR A 211 8.36 -11.06 -8.83
CA THR A 211 8.22 -10.60 -10.22
C THR A 211 6.84 -10.96 -10.78
N TRP A 212 6.27 -10.09 -11.61
CA TRP A 212 4.99 -10.33 -12.29
C TRP A 212 4.95 -11.61 -13.13
N ASN A 213 6.09 -12.12 -13.60
CA ASN A 213 6.14 -13.40 -14.32
C ASN A 213 6.04 -14.61 -13.39
N GLN A 214 6.36 -14.46 -12.10
CA GLN A 214 6.36 -15.53 -11.09
C GLN A 214 5.09 -15.51 -10.22
N THR A 215 4.42 -14.36 -10.14
CA THR A 215 3.30 -14.12 -9.21
C THR A 215 2.15 -15.13 -9.32
N ASN A 216 1.88 -15.64 -10.53
CA ASN A 216 0.80 -16.59 -10.78
C ASN A 216 0.89 -17.87 -9.93
N ARG A 217 2.11 -18.32 -9.58
CA ARG A 217 2.28 -19.51 -8.72
C ARG A 217 1.73 -19.29 -7.31
N ILE A 218 1.86 -18.07 -6.80
CA ILE A 218 1.39 -17.72 -5.46
C ILE A 218 -0.09 -17.35 -5.51
N SER A 219 -0.50 -16.49 -6.46
CA SER A 219 -1.87 -16.00 -6.53
C SER A 219 -2.90 -17.08 -6.86
N SER A 220 -2.49 -18.19 -7.48
CA SER A 220 -3.36 -19.35 -7.75
C SER A 220 -3.33 -20.43 -6.66
N ASP A 221 -2.53 -20.27 -5.60
CA ASP A 221 -2.45 -21.23 -4.49
C ASP A 221 -3.81 -21.34 -3.77
N GLU A 222 -4.26 -22.57 -3.52
CA GLU A 222 -5.57 -22.88 -2.92
C GLU A 222 -5.81 -22.20 -1.57
N ARG A 223 -4.74 -21.91 -0.81
CA ARG A 223 -4.83 -21.24 0.50
C ARG A 223 -5.18 -19.76 0.37
N LEU A 224 -4.90 -19.14 -0.78
CA LEU A 224 -5.26 -17.76 -1.10
C LEU A 224 -6.55 -17.68 -1.93
N GLN A 225 -7.01 -18.81 -2.48
CA GLN A 225 -8.27 -18.88 -3.21
C GLN A 225 -9.44 -18.57 -2.28
N GLY A 226 -10.41 -17.84 -2.82
CA GLY A 226 -11.59 -17.43 -2.07
C GLY A 226 -11.38 -16.22 -1.16
N PHE A 227 -10.20 -15.57 -1.13
CA PHE A 227 -10.08 -14.25 -0.50
C PHE A 227 -10.81 -13.18 -1.33
N VAL A 228 -11.25 -12.11 -0.67
CA VAL A 228 -11.65 -10.90 -1.41
C VAL A 228 -10.37 -10.31 -2.02
N GLN A 229 -10.35 -10.18 -3.34
CA GLN A 229 -9.25 -9.56 -4.06
C GLN A 229 -9.47 -8.05 -4.17
N VAL A 230 -8.43 -7.27 -3.90
CA VAL A 230 -8.46 -5.80 -3.93
C VAL A 230 -7.46 -5.30 -4.96
N GLU A 231 -7.91 -4.42 -5.85
CA GLU A 231 -7.08 -3.82 -6.91
C GLU A 231 -6.91 -2.30 -6.74
N LEU A 232 -5.67 -1.83 -6.93
CA LEU A 232 -5.30 -0.41 -6.83
C LEU A 232 -5.23 0.24 -8.23
N LYS A 233 -6.39 0.48 -8.86
CA LYS A 233 -6.53 0.83 -10.29
C LYS A 233 -5.92 2.17 -10.73
N THR A 234 -5.61 3.09 -9.82
CA THR A 234 -5.29 4.50 -10.14
C THR A 234 -3.85 4.90 -9.79
N ARG A 235 -2.96 3.93 -9.57
CA ARG A 235 -1.60 4.19 -9.08
C ARG A 235 -0.57 3.93 -10.17
N LYS A 236 0.36 4.86 -10.33
CA LYS A 236 1.55 4.70 -11.16
C LYS A 236 2.77 4.49 -10.28
N THR A 237 3.58 3.49 -10.60
CA THR A 237 4.83 3.21 -9.90
C THR A 237 5.89 4.23 -10.27
N CYS A 238 6.72 4.60 -9.28
CA CYS A 238 8.01 5.24 -9.52
C CYS A 238 9.18 4.30 -9.27
N PHE A 239 8.93 2.99 -9.29
CA PHE A 239 9.97 1.99 -9.02
C PHE A 239 11.04 2.03 -10.11
N TRP A 240 12.29 2.16 -9.68
CA TRP A 240 13.41 2.37 -10.61
C TRP A 240 13.95 1.08 -11.24
N ARG A 241 13.37 -0.08 -10.91
CA ARG A 241 13.72 -1.39 -11.47
C ARG A 241 12.53 -2.05 -12.18
N SER A 242 11.75 -1.25 -12.89
CA SER A 242 10.60 -1.74 -13.68
C SER A 242 11.00 -2.83 -14.67
N GLN A 243 10.09 -3.78 -14.87
CA GLN A 243 10.26 -4.85 -15.83
C GLN A 243 9.93 -4.34 -17.24
N LYS A 244 10.79 -4.64 -18.21
CA LYS A 244 10.59 -4.20 -19.60
C LYS A 244 9.24 -4.72 -20.14
N GLY A 245 8.46 -3.83 -20.74
CA GLY A 245 7.17 -4.16 -21.35
C GLY A 245 6.02 -4.40 -20.37
N LYS A 246 6.19 -4.09 -19.07
CA LYS A 246 5.10 -4.09 -18.10
C LYS A 246 4.52 -2.67 -17.93
N PRO A 247 3.21 -2.53 -17.65
CA PRO A 247 2.58 -1.24 -17.40
C PRO A 247 3.21 -0.48 -16.24
N ASP A 248 3.09 0.85 -16.25
CA ASP A 248 3.47 1.71 -15.12
C ASP A 248 2.49 1.60 -13.94
N THR A 249 1.40 0.84 -14.06
CA THR A 249 0.46 0.53 -12.97
C THR A 249 0.92 -0.61 -12.07
N TYR A 250 2.04 -1.27 -12.40
CA TYR A 250 2.57 -2.41 -11.68
C TYR A 250 3.48 -1.95 -10.55
N LEU A 251 2.86 -1.70 -9.39
CA LEU A 251 3.52 -1.21 -8.18
C LEU A 251 4.57 -2.18 -7.62
N SER A 252 5.61 -1.63 -7.01
CA SER A 252 6.46 -2.39 -6.10
C SER A 252 5.71 -2.72 -4.80
N THR A 253 6.17 -3.73 -4.05
CA THR A 253 5.49 -4.21 -2.84
C THR A 253 5.26 -3.10 -1.81
N ILE A 254 6.26 -2.25 -1.55
CA ILE A 254 6.11 -1.13 -0.60
C ILE A 254 5.14 -0.05 -1.08
N GLU A 255 5.09 0.23 -2.39
CA GLU A 255 4.11 1.17 -2.95
C GLU A 255 2.69 0.62 -2.83
N ALA A 256 2.50 -0.67 -3.14
CA ALA A 256 1.21 -1.33 -2.99
C ALA A 256 0.71 -1.28 -1.54
N ILE A 257 1.59 -1.56 -0.57
CA ILE A 257 1.28 -1.44 0.87
C ILE A 257 0.89 -0.01 1.23
N TYR A 258 1.72 0.98 0.85
CA TYR A 258 1.47 2.38 1.16
C TYR A 258 0.14 2.87 0.59
N TYR A 259 -0.11 2.64 -0.71
CA TYR A 259 -1.33 3.10 -1.36
C TYR A 259 -2.58 2.39 -0.82
N PHE A 260 -2.50 1.09 -0.55
CA PHE A 260 -3.59 0.37 0.11
C PHE A 260 -3.93 1.00 1.46
N LEU A 261 -2.92 1.25 2.31
CA LEU A 261 -3.14 1.81 3.64
C LEU A 261 -3.70 3.24 3.59
N LYS A 262 -3.22 4.05 2.66
CA LYS A 262 -3.74 5.40 2.42
C LYS A 262 -5.21 5.35 2.00
N ASP A 263 -5.55 4.51 1.01
CA ASP A 263 -6.93 4.35 0.53
C ASP A 263 -7.82 3.78 1.64
N PHE A 264 -7.32 2.83 2.42
CA PHE A 264 -8.02 2.28 3.58
C PHE A 264 -8.33 3.34 4.63
N HIS A 265 -7.36 4.19 4.96
CA HIS A 265 -7.55 5.27 5.91
C HIS A 265 -8.59 6.29 5.45
N GLN A 266 -8.54 6.67 4.17
CA GLN A 266 -9.47 7.67 3.62
C GLN A 266 -10.88 7.12 3.36
N HIS A 267 -11.00 5.87 2.91
CA HIS A 267 -12.30 5.33 2.50
C HIS A 267 -12.96 4.47 3.58
N CYS A 268 -12.20 3.66 4.31
CA CYS A 268 -12.73 2.75 5.31
C CYS A 268 -12.73 3.35 6.72
N LEU A 269 -11.62 3.99 7.10
CA LEU A 269 -11.57 4.76 8.35
C LEU A 269 -12.17 6.15 8.19
N SER A 270 -12.52 6.59 6.97
CA SER A 270 -13.09 7.93 6.65
C SER A 270 -12.50 9.05 7.52
N LEU A 271 -11.17 9.01 7.69
CA LEU A 271 -10.39 10.00 8.39
C LEU A 271 -9.59 10.82 7.36
N GLU A 272 -9.26 12.05 7.74
CA GLU A 272 -8.33 12.87 6.97
C GLU A 272 -6.91 12.28 7.07
N TYR A 273 -6.31 11.95 5.93
CA TYR A 273 -4.94 11.42 5.87
C TYR A 273 -3.92 12.54 6.10
N LYS A 274 -3.18 12.47 7.21
CA LYS A 274 -2.16 13.45 7.59
C LYS A 274 -0.73 12.96 7.42
N GLY A 275 -0.52 11.81 6.79
CA GLY A 275 0.82 11.25 6.53
C GLY A 275 1.20 10.12 7.49
N GLU A 276 0.21 9.48 8.10
CA GLU A 276 0.33 8.44 9.11
C GLU A 276 1.25 7.30 8.67
N TYR A 277 1.30 7.01 7.37
CA TYR A 277 2.06 5.92 6.80
C TYR A 277 3.14 6.36 5.82
N ASP A 278 3.39 7.67 5.69
CA ASP A 278 4.38 8.19 4.73
C ASP A 278 5.76 7.61 5.00
N ASN A 279 6.13 7.43 6.27
CA ASN A 279 7.39 6.82 6.67
C ASN A 279 7.58 5.37 6.20
N LEU A 280 6.54 4.64 5.74
CA LEU A 280 6.75 3.37 5.04
C LEU A 280 7.59 3.52 3.77
N LEU A 281 7.55 4.72 3.16
CA LEU A 281 8.35 5.08 2.00
C LEU A 281 9.70 5.70 2.37
N PHE A 282 10.12 5.69 3.64
CA PHE A 282 11.38 6.31 4.10
C PHE A 282 12.60 5.82 3.30
N PHE A 283 12.89 4.52 3.32
CA PHE A 283 13.99 3.95 2.52
C PHE A 283 13.73 4.07 1.02
N TYR A 284 12.48 3.92 0.60
CA TYR A 284 12.10 3.93 -0.80
C TYR A 284 12.37 5.28 -1.46
N SER A 285 11.95 6.37 -0.82
CA SER A 285 12.14 7.74 -1.29
C SER A 285 13.62 8.11 -1.36
N TYR A 286 14.39 7.75 -0.33
CA TYR A 286 15.85 7.96 -0.33
C TYR A 286 16.53 7.23 -1.49
N LEU A 287 16.29 5.92 -1.63
CA LEU A 287 16.88 5.10 -2.69
C LEU A 287 16.46 5.57 -4.09
N HIS A 288 15.20 5.97 -4.26
CA HIS A 288 14.70 6.57 -5.49
C HIS A 288 15.47 7.85 -5.83
N SER A 289 15.71 8.73 -4.83
CA SER A 289 16.49 9.96 -5.03
C SER A 289 17.94 9.67 -5.43
N VAL A 290 18.59 8.68 -4.82
CA VAL A 290 19.97 8.29 -5.11
C VAL A 290 20.07 7.77 -6.55
N VAL A 291 19.13 6.91 -6.95
CA VAL A 291 19.12 6.35 -8.31
C VAL A 291 18.84 7.42 -9.35
N ASN A 292 17.91 8.35 -9.10
CA ASN A 292 17.63 9.42 -10.05
C ASN A 292 18.79 10.40 -10.19
N LYS A 293 19.46 10.77 -9.09
CA LYS A 293 20.70 11.56 -9.15
C LYS A 293 21.74 10.86 -10.01
N ALA A 294 21.95 9.54 -9.83
CA ALA A 294 22.89 8.77 -10.63
C ALA A 294 22.51 8.70 -12.12
N LYS A 295 21.22 8.59 -12.45
CA LYS A 295 20.73 8.61 -13.85
C LYS A 295 20.99 9.96 -14.52
N ILE A 296 20.70 11.06 -13.83
CA ILE A 296 20.96 12.43 -14.30
C ILE A 296 22.45 12.64 -14.54
N SER A 297 23.31 12.25 -13.58
CA SER A 297 24.77 12.33 -13.73
C SER A 297 25.30 11.47 -14.89
N ALA A 298 24.61 10.39 -15.24
CA ALA A 298 24.96 9.52 -16.36
C ALA A 298 24.34 9.95 -17.71
N GLY A 299 23.64 11.09 -17.77
CA GLY A 299 22.99 11.59 -18.98
C GLY A 299 21.81 10.75 -19.49
N LYS A 300 21.20 9.94 -18.62
CA LYS A 300 20.05 9.08 -18.95
C LYS A 300 18.78 9.69 -18.37
N CYS A 301 18.11 10.53 -19.15
CA CYS A 301 16.74 11.00 -18.87
C CYS A 301 15.74 10.19 -19.71
#